data_AF-X7FBG6-F1
#
_entry.id   AF-X7FBG6-F1
#
_cell.length_a   1.000
_cell.length_b   1.000
_cell.length_c   1.000
_cell.angle_alpha   90.00
_cell.angle_beta   90.00
_cell.angle_gamma   90.00
#
_symmetry.space_group_name_H-M   'P 1'
#
loop_
_entity.id
_entity.type
_entity.pdbx_description
1 polymer ?
#
loop_
_entity_poly.entity_id
_entity_poly.type
_entity_poly.pdbx_seq_one_letter_code
_entity_poly.pdbx_strand_id
1 'polypeptide(L)' 'MSGGPSRGELIFRLVFSLCGLALVVLTVAVRGIANSAALVEVIGIAGLFFGGTALWTARALWRRRDRDRRD' A
#
# COMPACT_ATOMS: atom_id res chain seq x y z
N MET A 1 19.70 -0.53 19.49
CA MET A 1 18.96 0.67 19.03
C MET A 1 17.51 0.26 18.89
N SER A 2 16.61 0.68 19.79
CA SER A 2 15.19 0.29 19.72
C SER A 2 14.48 1.15 18.66
N GLY A 3 14.79 0.89 17.38
CA GLY A 3 14.45 1.75 16.25
C GLY A 3 13.21 1.28 15.51
N GLY A 4 12.03 1.46 16.10
CA GLY A 4 10.78 1.31 15.35
C GLY A 4 10.63 2.45 14.32
N PRO A 5 10.03 2.21 13.15
CA PRO A 5 9.85 3.24 12.12
C PRO A 5 9.05 4.42 12.67
N SER A 6 9.46 5.63 12.30
CA SER A 6 8.82 6.87 12.75
C SER A 6 7.40 6.99 12.19
N ARG A 7 6.55 7.81 12.84
CA ARG A 7 5.17 8.03 12.39
C ARG A 7 5.11 8.65 10.98
N GLY A 8 6.04 9.54 10.66
CA GLY A 8 6.15 10.16 9.33
C GLY A 8 6.52 9.16 8.24
N GLU A 9 7.43 8.24 8.53
CA GLU A 9 7.88 7.20 7.59
C GLU A 9 6.76 6.18 7.27
N LEU A 10 5.95 5.84 8.27
CA LEU A 10 4.73 5.04 8.08
C LEU A 10 3.71 5.77 7.20
N ILE A 11 3.45 7.05 7.44
CA ILE A 11 2.49 7.83 6.63
C ILE A 11 3.00 7.95 5.18
N PHE A 12 4.28 8.24 4.98
CA PHE A 12 4.89 8.29 3.66
C PHE A 12 4.72 6.96 2.91
N ARG A 13 5.05 5.83 3.56
CA ARG A 13 4.84 4.50 2.98
C ARG A 13 3.38 4.25 2.63
N LEU A 14 2.44 4.68 3.48
CA LEU A 14 1.02 4.51 3.21
C LEU A 14 0.59 5.31 1.98
N VAL A 15 0.92 6.61 1.92
CA VAL A 15 0.56 7.49 0.80
C VAL A 15 1.19 6.99 -0.50
N PHE A 16 2.48 6.66 -0.49
CA PHE A 16 3.18 6.12 -1.66
C PHE A 16 2.51 4.84 -2.18
N SER A 17 2.15 3.94 -1.26
CA SER A 17 1.47 2.69 -1.60
C SER A 17 0.07 2.90 -2.16
N LEU A 18 -0.68 3.86 -1.61
CA LEU A 18 -2.00 4.23 -2.13
C LEU A 18 -1.92 4.87 -3.52
N CYS A 19 -0.94 5.73 -3.76
CA CYS A 19 -0.69 6.29 -5.08
C CYS A 19 -0.34 5.20 -6.10
N GLY A 20 0.57 4.28 -5.74
CA GLY A 20 0.91 3.13 -6.59
C GLY A 20 -0.31 2.26 -6.91
N LEU A 21 -1.13 1.95 -5.91
CA LEU A 21 -2.35 1.17 -6.10
C LEU A 21 -3.38 1.90 -6.97
N ALA A 22 -3.56 3.21 -6.78
CA ALA A 22 -4.44 4.04 -7.60
C ALA A 22 -3.99 4.06 -9.07
N LEU A 23 -2.69 4.16 -9.33
CA LEU A 23 -2.14 4.09 -10.69
C LEU A 23 -2.36 2.71 -11.32
N VAL A 24 -2.22 1.63 -10.55
CA VAL A 24 -2.54 0.27 -11.04
C VAL A 24 -4.01 0.18 -11.44
N VAL A 25 -4.93 0.62 -10.57
CA VAL A 25 -6.38 0.63 -10.85
C VAL A 25 -6.70 1.48 -12.07
N LEU A 26 -6.14 2.69 -12.16
CA LEU A 26 -6.34 3.59 -13.30
C LEU A 26 -5.82 2.96 -14.61
N THR A 27 -4.66 2.30 -14.56
CA THR A 27 -4.09 1.61 -15.73
C THR A 27 -5.03 0.52 -16.22
N VAL A 28 -5.56 -0.32 -15.30
CA VAL A 28 -6.56 -1.34 -15.64
C VAL A 28 -7.84 -0.72 -16.20
N ALA A 29 -8.32 0.37 -15.61
CA ALA A 29 -9.56 1.02 -16.04
C ALA A 29 -9.45 1.67 -17.43
N VAL A 30 -8.30 2.25 -17.76
CA VAL A 30 -8.08 2.98 -19.03
C VAL A 30 -7.64 2.04 -20.16
N ARG A 31 -6.69 1.13 -19.90
CA ARG A 31 -6.14 0.23 -20.92
C ARG A 31 -6.85 -1.12 -21.00
N GLY A 32 -7.66 -1.47 -20.00
CA GLY A 32 -8.13 -2.83 -19.80
C GLY A 32 -7.00 -3.76 -19.36
N ILE A 33 -7.37 -4.98 -18.97
CA ILE A 33 -6.42 -6.09 -18.92
C ILE A 33 -6.24 -6.54 -20.37
N ALA A 34 -5.18 -6.06 -21.01
CA ALA A 34 -4.77 -6.62 -22.30
C ALA A 34 -4.60 -8.14 -22.14
N ASN A 35 -5.03 -8.94 -23.12
CA ASN A 35 -4.93 -10.42 -23.15
C ASN A 35 -3.49 -10.98 -23.08
N SER A 36 -2.52 -10.17 -22.65
CA SER A 36 -1.16 -10.56 -22.35
C SER A 36 -1.04 -11.05 -20.91
N ALA A 37 -0.71 -12.34 -20.73
CA ALA A 37 -0.42 -12.93 -19.42
C ALA A 37 0.59 -12.10 -18.61
N ALA A 38 1.62 -11.55 -19.26
CA ALA A 38 2.63 -10.70 -18.62
C ALA A 38 2.04 -9.46 -17.92
N LEU A 39 1.02 -8.82 -18.51
CA LEU A 39 0.42 -7.62 -17.91
C LEU A 39 -0.43 -7.99 -16.68
N VAL A 40 -1.09 -9.15 -16.70
CA VAL A 40 -1.81 -9.69 -15.55
C VAL A 40 -0.85 -9.99 -14.41
N GLU A 41 0.30 -10.61 -14.69
CA GLU A 41 1.31 -10.91 -13.67
C GLU A 41 1.87 -9.62 -13.04
N VAL A 42 2.23 -8.63 -13.84
CA VAL A 42 2.78 -7.36 -13.33
C VAL A 42 1.76 -6.63 -12.47
N ILE A 43 0.50 -6.56 -12.92
CA ILE A 43 -0.58 -5.90 -12.17
C ILE A 43 -0.91 -6.69 -10.90
N GLY A 44 -0.91 -8.02 -10.96
CA GLY A 44 -1.11 -8.89 -9.81
C GLY A 44 -0.03 -8.68 -8.75
N ILE A 45 1.25 -8.71 -9.14
CA ILE A 45 2.38 -8.50 -8.23
C ILE A 45 2.37 -7.07 -7.68
N ALA A 46 2.16 -6.06 -8.53
CA ALA A 46 2.08 -4.66 -8.10
C ALA A 46 0.91 -4.45 -7.12
N GLY A 47 -0.27 -4.97 -7.43
CA GLY A 47 -1.45 -4.92 -6.57
C GLY A 47 -1.22 -5.62 -5.24
N LEU A 48 -0.57 -6.78 -5.22
CA LEU A 48 -0.23 -7.50 -3.99
C LEU A 48 0.80 -6.73 -3.15
N PHE A 49 1.83 -6.17 -3.80
CA PHE A 49 2.90 -5.43 -3.14
C PHE A 49 2.38 -4.12 -2.53
N PHE A 50 1.72 -3.28 -3.34
CA PHE A 50 1.16 -2.01 -2.89
C PHE A 50 -0.05 -2.21 -1.97
N GLY A 51 -0.92 -3.17 -2.27
CA GLY A 51 -2.06 -3.50 -1.40
C GLY A 51 -1.60 -4.03 -0.04
N GLY A 52 -0.69 -5.01 -0.03
CA GLY A 52 -0.13 -5.58 1.20
C GLY A 52 0.62 -4.56 2.04
N THR A 53 1.44 -3.71 1.41
CA THR A 53 2.18 -2.65 2.10
C THR A 53 1.24 -1.61 2.69
N ALA A 54 0.21 -1.18 1.95
CA ALA A 54 -0.79 -0.24 2.45
C ALA A 54 -1.54 -0.81 3.65
N LEU A 55 -2.01 -2.06 3.57
CA LEU A 55 -2.76 -2.72 4.63
C LEU A 55 -1.92 -2.91 5.90
N TRP A 56 -0.68 -3.35 5.74
CA TRP A 56 0.26 -3.53 6.86
C TRP A 56 0.55 -2.19 7.56
N THR A 57 0.76 -1.14 6.77
CA THR A 57 1.08 0.20 7.26
C THR A 57 -0.13 0.84 7.95
N ALA A 58 -1.33 0.71 7.38
CA ALA A 58 -2.58 1.16 7.99
C ALA A 58 -2.83 0.43 9.33
N ARG A 59 -2.63 -0.89 9.37
CA ARG A 59 -2.75 -1.69 10.60
C ARG A 59 -1.71 -1.30 11.66
N ALA A 60 -0.50 -0.94 11.26
CA ALA A 60 0.52 -0.44 12.18
C ALA A 60 0.15 0.94 12.75
N LEU A 61 -0.41 1.82 11.92
CA LEU A 61 -0.86 3.15 12.34
C LEU A 61 -2.07 3.09 13.28
N TRP A 62 -3.05 2.23 13.00
CA TRP A 62 -4.20 2.00 13.88
C TRP A 62 -3.78 1.49 15.26
N ARG A 63 -2.91 0.48 15.31
CA ARG A 63 -2.41 -0.05 16.60
C ARG A 63 -1.67 0.98 17.45
N ARG A 64 -1.02 1.97 16.82
CA ARG A 64 -0.39 3.08 17.54
C ARG A 64 -1.43 4.08 18.05
N ARG A 65 -2.42 4.42 17.22
CA ARG A 65 -3.52 5.34 17.59
C ARG A 65 -4.38 4.79 18.73
N ASP A 66 -4.62 3.47 18.78
CA ASP A 66 -5.36 2.85 19.88
C ASP A 66 -4.58 2.89 21.21
N ARG A 67 -3.24 2.89 21.13
CA ARG A 67 -2.37 3.01 22.30
C ARG A 67 -2.43 4.42 22.89
N ASP A 68 -2.31 5.45 22.03
CA ASP A 68 -2.43 6.87 22.42
C ASP A 68 -3.84 7.25 22.95
N ARG A 69 -4.87 6.43 22.73
CA ARG A 69 -6.27 6.72 23.12
C ARG A 69 -6.68 6.07 24.45
N ARG A 70 -5.81 5.23 25.04
CA ARG A 70 -6.04 4.56 26.33
C ARG A 70 -5.30 5.22 27.50
N ASP A 71 -4.49 6.23 27.21
CA ASP A 71 -3.80 7.10 28.17
C ASP A 71 -4.54 8.45 28.25
#